data_AF-A0A6J5XAP1-F1
#
_entry.id   AF-A0A6J5XAP1-F1
#
_cell.length_a   1.000
_cell.length_b   1.000
_cell.length_c   1.000
_cell.angle_alpha   90.00
_cell.angle_beta   90.00
_cell.angle_gamma   90.00
#
_symmetry.space_group_name_H-M   'P 1'
#
loop_
_entity.id
_entity.type
_entity.pdbx_description
1 polymer ?
#
loop_
_entity_poly.entity_id
_entity_poly.type
_entity_poly.pdbx_seq_one_letter_code
_entity_poly.pdbx_strand_id
1 'polypeptide(L)'
;MIKDMSSIAREFFKLPESERLKMYSDDPSKTTRLSTSFNVRTEKLSNWRDFLRLRCYPLEDYVQEWPNNPPSFREQVGEYCTSVRGLKPELTYGLPGHTDCNLITVLLQDDVPGLQVLRNGKWVAVNPIPNTFIVNIGDMMQVISNDKYKSVLHRAVVNCNSERISIPTFYCPSPDAVIGPAKDLISHDQPAMYRNFTYAEYFEKFWNRGLAN
;
A
#
# COMPACT_ATOMS: atom_id res chain seq x y z
N MET A 1 -17.27 -13.49 8.96
CA MET A 1 -16.62 -12.20 9.28
C MET A 1 -15.38 -11.93 8.44
N ILE A 2 -14.28 -12.70 8.56
CA ILE A 2 -13.04 -12.46 7.78
C ILE A 2 -13.28 -12.64 6.27
N LYS A 3 -13.89 -13.77 5.86
CA LYS A 3 -14.22 -14.03 4.46
C LYS A 3 -15.16 -12.97 3.89
N ASP A 4 -16.15 -12.54 4.67
CA ASP A 4 -17.12 -11.53 4.27
C ASP A 4 -16.43 -10.18 4.01
N MET A 5 -15.49 -9.77 4.87
CA MET A 5 -14.73 -8.53 4.69
C MET A 5 -13.86 -8.56 3.43
N SER A 6 -13.19 -9.68 3.14
CA SER A 6 -12.43 -9.86 1.90
C SER A 6 -13.34 -9.85 0.66
N SER A 7 -14.52 -10.45 0.73
CA SER A 7 -15.51 -10.41 -0.37
C SER A 7 -15.99 -8.99 -0.64
N ILE A 8 -16.39 -8.26 0.41
CA ILE A 8 -16.87 -6.87 0.30
C ILE A 8 -15.78 -5.96 -0.27
N ALA A 9 -14.51 -6.13 0.14
CA ALA A 9 -13.41 -5.39 -0.44
C ALA A 9 -13.27 -5.65 -1.96
N ARG A 10 -13.35 -6.91 -2.40
CA ARG A 10 -13.34 -7.27 -3.84
C ARG A 10 -14.52 -6.65 -4.58
N GLU A 11 -15.72 -6.76 -4.01
CA GLU A 11 -16.94 -6.21 -4.60
C GLU A 11 -16.86 -4.69 -4.77
N PHE A 12 -16.40 -3.97 -3.74
CA PHE A 12 -16.20 -2.51 -3.80
C PHE A 12 -15.26 -2.12 -4.95
N PHE A 13 -14.11 -2.80 -5.10
CA PHE A 13 -13.17 -2.49 -6.18
C PHE A 13 -13.65 -2.93 -7.57
N LYS A 14 -14.67 -3.79 -7.66
CA LYS A 14 -15.35 -4.17 -8.90
C LYS A 14 -16.50 -3.24 -9.30
N LEU A 15 -16.93 -2.32 -8.43
CA LEU A 15 -17.97 -1.34 -8.75
C LEU A 15 -17.59 -0.45 -9.94
N PRO A 16 -18.59 0.09 -10.67
CA PRO A 16 -18.37 1.10 -11.69
C PRO A 16 -17.53 2.27 -11.15
N GLU A 17 -16.69 2.83 -12.00
CA GLU A 17 -15.82 3.95 -11.63
C GLU A 17 -16.61 5.14 -11.08
N SER A 18 -17.75 5.46 -11.69
CA SER A 18 -18.66 6.50 -11.22
C SER A 18 -19.12 6.33 -9.77
N GLU A 19 -19.23 5.08 -9.28
CA GLU A 19 -19.60 4.79 -7.90
C GLU A 19 -18.38 4.90 -6.96
N ARG A 20 -17.23 4.36 -7.38
CA ARG A 20 -15.99 4.42 -6.58
C ARG A 20 -15.49 5.86 -6.41
N LEU A 21 -15.58 6.68 -7.46
CA LEU A 21 -15.13 8.07 -7.46
C LEU A 21 -15.91 8.99 -6.52
N LYS A 22 -17.10 8.61 -6.07
CA LYS A 22 -17.85 9.37 -5.03
C LYS A 22 -17.05 9.49 -3.73
N MET A 23 -16.18 8.52 -3.45
CA MET A 23 -15.32 8.50 -2.26
C MET A 23 -13.91 9.01 -2.52
N TYR A 24 -13.59 9.45 -3.75
CA TYR A 24 -12.24 9.87 -4.11
C TYR A 24 -11.84 11.19 -3.44
N SER A 25 -10.66 11.24 -2.83
CA SER A 25 -10.07 12.49 -2.32
C SER A 25 -8.54 12.40 -2.22
N ASP A 26 -7.87 13.47 -2.62
CA ASP A 26 -6.43 13.67 -2.47
C ASP A 26 -6.04 14.22 -1.08
N ASP A 27 -7.01 14.67 -0.29
CA ASP A 27 -6.78 15.25 1.04
C ASP A 27 -6.54 14.15 2.09
N PRO A 28 -5.34 14.09 2.71
CA PRO A 28 -5.02 13.10 3.74
C PRO A 28 -5.74 13.28 5.06
N SER A 29 -6.39 14.42 5.29
CA SER A 29 -7.18 14.66 6.49
C SER A 29 -8.59 14.06 6.42
N LYS A 30 -9.04 13.59 5.25
CA LYS A 30 -10.37 12.97 5.10
C LYS A 30 -10.41 11.61 5.80
N THR A 31 -11.42 11.43 6.64
CA THR A 31 -11.65 10.21 7.42
C THR A 31 -12.01 9.00 6.55
N THR A 32 -12.69 9.24 5.43
CA THR A 32 -13.01 8.23 4.42
C THR A 32 -12.55 8.76 3.07
N ARG A 33 -11.64 8.03 2.42
CA ARG A 33 -11.16 8.39 1.09
C ARG A 33 -10.71 7.19 0.28
N LEU A 34 -11.02 7.21 -1.01
CA LEU A 34 -10.36 6.45 -2.06
C LEU A 34 -9.25 7.33 -2.65
N SER A 35 -8.04 6.78 -2.82
CA SER A 35 -6.96 7.46 -3.53
C SER A 35 -6.18 6.44 -4.37
N THR A 36 -5.59 6.89 -5.47
CA THR A 36 -4.75 6.09 -6.37
C THR A 36 -3.25 6.42 -6.25
N SER A 37 -2.91 7.57 -5.65
CA SER A 37 -1.55 8.11 -5.52
C SER A 37 -1.34 8.75 -4.14
N PHE A 38 -0.11 8.75 -3.64
CA PHE A 38 0.19 9.26 -2.30
C PHE A 38 0.07 10.80 -2.18
N ASN A 39 0.28 11.56 -3.26
CA ASN A 39 0.20 13.04 -3.26
C ASN A 39 -0.14 13.64 -4.64
N VAL A 40 -1.43 13.88 -4.88
CA VAL A 40 -1.93 14.53 -6.12
C VAL A 40 -1.60 16.02 -6.16
N ARG A 41 -1.39 16.67 -4.99
CA ARG A 41 -1.13 18.12 -4.90
C ARG A 41 0.23 18.55 -5.46
N THR A 42 1.16 17.61 -5.66
CA THR A 42 2.46 17.88 -6.31
C THR A 42 2.45 17.62 -7.82
N GLU A 43 1.34 17.12 -8.39
CA GLU A 43 1.23 16.86 -9.83
C GLU A 43 0.94 18.16 -10.59
N LYS A 44 1.84 18.54 -11.51
CA LYS A 44 1.85 19.85 -12.19
C LYS A 44 0.85 20.00 -13.37
N LEU A 45 0.07 18.98 -13.71
CA LEU A 45 -0.74 18.98 -14.95
C LEU A 45 -2.15 18.43 -14.70
N SER A 46 -3.18 19.26 -14.90
CA SER A 46 -4.57 18.83 -15.02
C SER A 46 -4.81 18.23 -16.40
N ASN A 47 -5.40 17.03 -16.46
CA ASN A 47 -5.63 16.31 -17.71
C ASN A 47 -6.96 16.72 -18.38
N TRP A 48 -6.88 17.33 -19.58
CA TRP A 48 -7.98 17.40 -20.54
C TRP A 48 -7.91 16.16 -21.43
N ARG A 49 -8.69 15.11 -21.13
CA ARG A 49 -8.51 13.79 -21.76
C ARG A 49 -9.82 13.14 -22.19
N ASP A 50 -9.88 12.75 -23.46
CA ASP A 50 -10.77 11.71 -23.96
C ASP A 50 -10.12 10.33 -23.75
N PHE A 51 -10.88 9.32 -23.35
CA PHE A 51 -10.36 7.96 -23.16
C PHE A 51 -11.22 6.88 -23.84
N LEU A 52 -10.53 5.91 -24.44
CA LEU A 52 -11.10 4.66 -24.92
C LEU A 52 -10.63 3.55 -23.97
N ARG A 53 -11.57 2.87 -23.31
CA ARG A 53 -11.29 1.80 -22.37
C ARG A 53 -11.50 0.44 -23.04
N LEU A 54 -10.44 -0.34 -23.15
CA LEU A 54 -10.48 -1.68 -23.72
C LEU A 54 -10.32 -2.72 -22.61
N ARG A 55 -11.25 -3.67 -22.51
CA ARG A 55 -11.05 -4.84 -21.67
C ARG A 55 -10.07 -5.76 -22.39
N CYS A 56 -8.98 -6.15 -21.71
CA CYS A 56 -7.89 -6.87 -22.36
C CYS A 56 -7.53 -8.21 -21.71
N TYR A 57 -8.16 -8.62 -20.60
CA TYR A 57 -7.92 -9.91 -19.94
C TYR A 57 -9.20 -10.71 -19.73
N PRO A 58 -9.26 -11.98 -20.18
CA PRO A 58 -8.33 -12.66 -21.10
C PRO A 58 -8.28 -12.01 -22.49
N LEU A 59 -7.14 -12.00 -23.17
CA LEU A 59 -7.00 -11.20 -24.41
C LEU A 59 -7.85 -11.80 -25.54
N GLU A 60 -7.81 -13.12 -25.64
CA GLU A 60 -8.56 -13.94 -26.58
C GLU A 60 -10.08 -13.69 -26.53
N ASP A 61 -10.61 -13.41 -25.33
CA ASP A 61 -12.04 -13.24 -25.11
C ASP A 61 -12.55 -11.87 -25.58
N TYR A 62 -11.69 -10.84 -25.54
CA TYR A 62 -12.13 -9.44 -25.70
C TYR A 62 -11.57 -8.73 -26.93
N VAL A 63 -10.49 -9.24 -27.55
CA VAL A 63 -9.85 -8.60 -28.71
C VAL A 63 -10.82 -8.38 -29.88
N GLN A 64 -11.85 -9.24 -30.02
CA GLN A 64 -12.86 -9.14 -31.06
C GLN A 64 -13.87 -8.01 -30.84
N GLU A 65 -13.99 -7.48 -29.61
CA GLU A 65 -14.87 -6.36 -29.26
C GLU A 65 -14.22 -5.00 -29.50
N TRP A 66 -12.91 -4.95 -29.77
CA TRP A 66 -12.17 -3.71 -29.94
C TRP A 66 -12.39 -3.07 -31.32
N PRO A 67 -12.12 -1.76 -31.48
CA PRO A 67 -12.11 -1.12 -32.80
C PRO A 67 -11.24 -1.91 -33.80
N ASN A 68 -11.74 -2.05 -35.02
CA ASN A 68 -11.02 -2.66 -36.15
C ASN A 68 -10.57 -1.62 -37.18
N ASN A 69 -10.75 -0.34 -36.89
CA ASN A 69 -10.25 0.78 -37.66
C ASN A 69 -9.40 1.67 -36.75
N PRO A 70 -8.09 1.84 -37.01
CA PRO A 70 -7.33 1.29 -38.14
C PRO A 70 -7.28 -0.25 -38.17
N PRO A 71 -7.10 -0.90 -39.34
CA PRO A 71 -7.05 -2.36 -39.45
C PRO A 71 -6.01 -3.03 -38.54
N SER A 72 -4.93 -2.33 -38.23
CA SER A 72 -3.86 -2.78 -37.31
C SER A 72 -4.20 -2.61 -35.83
N PHE A 73 -5.32 -1.98 -35.47
CA PHE A 73 -5.63 -1.59 -34.09
C PHE A 73 -5.62 -2.79 -33.14
N ARG A 74 -6.31 -3.87 -33.52
CA ARG A 74 -6.43 -5.07 -32.66
C ARG A 74 -5.09 -5.78 -32.45
N GLU A 75 -4.32 -5.94 -33.53
CA GLU A 75 -3.01 -6.59 -33.51
C GLU A 75 -2.02 -5.79 -32.66
N GLN A 76 -1.81 -4.51 -32.98
CA GLN A 76 -0.82 -3.69 -32.27
C GLN A 76 -1.19 -3.43 -30.81
N VAL A 77 -2.46 -3.21 -30.50
CA VAL A 77 -2.91 -3.07 -29.12
C VAL A 77 -2.83 -4.41 -28.38
N GLY A 78 -3.08 -5.54 -29.05
CA GLY A 78 -2.95 -6.87 -28.48
C GLY A 78 -1.51 -7.23 -28.14
N GLU A 79 -0.58 -6.96 -29.06
CA GLU A 79 0.87 -7.09 -28.83
C GLU A 79 1.35 -6.17 -27.71
N TYR A 80 0.89 -4.92 -27.68
CA TYR A 80 1.19 -4.00 -26.59
C TYR A 80 0.64 -4.51 -25.26
N CYS A 81 -0.62 -4.97 -25.18
CA CYS A 81 -1.19 -5.53 -23.97
C CYS A 81 -0.42 -6.77 -23.47
N THR A 82 0.02 -7.63 -24.39
CA THR A 82 0.84 -8.81 -24.09
C THR A 82 2.22 -8.40 -23.58
N SER A 83 2.84 -7.40 -24.22
CA SER A 83 4.15 -6.86 -23.84
C SER A 83 4.10 -6.12 -22.50
N VAL A 84 3.02 -5.39 -22.22
CA VAL A 84 2.76 -4.71 -20.94
C VAL A 84 2.54 -5.71 -19.82
N ARG A 85 1.89 -6.84 -20.07
CA ARG A 85 1.87 -7.95 -19.10
C ARG A 85 3.23 -8.59 -18.91
N GLY A 86 4.05 -8.58 -19.95
CA GLY A 86 5.46 -8.92 -19.89
C GLY A 86 6.35 -7.85 -19.25
N LEU A 87 5.82 -6.65 -18.90
CA LEU A 87 6.59 -5.68 -18.11
C LEU A 87 6.90 -6.34 -16.78
N LYS A 88 8.20 -6.48 -16.52
CA LYS A 88 8.73 -7.14 -15.35
C LYS A 88 8.08 -6.54 -14.09
N PRO A 89 7.34 -7.33 -13.30
CA PRO A 89 6.87 -6.93 -11.97
C PRO A 89 8.01 -6.39 -11.09
N GLU A 90 9.26 -6.73 -11.41
CA GLU A 90 10.49 -6.24 -10.81
C GLU A 90 10.70 -4.71 -10.94
N LEU A 91 10.06 -4.05 -11.91
CA LEU A 91 10.21 -2.61 -12.18
C LEU A 91 9.21 -1.73 -11.43
N THR A 92 8.25 -2.31 -10.69
CA THR A 92 7.25 -1.54 -9.95
C THR A 92 6.88 -2.23 -8.63
N TYR A 93 6.34 -1.47 -7.69
CA TYR A 93 5.90 -1.97 -6.39
C TYR A 93 4.43 -1.63 -6.19
N GLY A 94 3.69 -2.53 -5.55
CA GLY A 94 2.35 -2.21 -5.05
C GLY A 94 2.44 -1.21 -3.90
N LEU A 95 3.50 -1.33 -3.09
CA LEU A 95 3.89 -0.37 -2.07
C LEU A 95 5.41 -0.45 -1.87
N PRO A 96 6.17 0.65 -2.00
CA PRO A 96 7.62 0.63 -1.85
C PRO A 96 8.05 0.28 -0.41
N GLY A 97 9.36 0.05 -0.23
CA GLY A 97 9.93 -0.24 1.08
C GLY A 97 9.72 0.91 2.07
N HIS A 98 9.05 0.63 3.19
CA HIS A 98 8.79 1.62 4.24
C HIS A 98 8.67 0.93 5.61
N THR A 99 8.65 1.73 6.67
CA THR A 99 8.22 1.33 8.01
C THR A 99 6.86 1.97 8.31
N ASP A 100 6.12 1.38 9.25
CA ASP A 100 4.83 1.95 9.64
C ASP A 100 5.02 3.01 10.73
N CYS A 101 4.44 4.19 10.53
CA CYS A 101 4.50 5.28 11.50
C CYS A 101 3.63 5.07 12.76
N ASN A 102 2.83 4.01 12.81
CA ASN A 102 1.85 3.75 13.87
C ASN A 102 2.45 2.97 15.07
N LEU A 103 1.59 2.45 15.95
CA LEU A 103 2.00 1.58 17.05
C LEU A 103 2.05 0.11 16.62
N ILE A 104 0.93 -0.41 16.13
CA ILE A 104 0.77 -1.81 15.70
C ILE A 104 -0.11 -1.84 14.45
N THR A 105 0.30 -2.62 13.46
CA THR A 105 -0.48 -2.92 12.25
C THR A 105 -0.99 -4.36 12.33
N VAL A 106 -2.28 -4.54 12.08
CA VAL A 106 -2.91 -5.86 11.88
C VAL A 106 -3.34 -5.95 10.43
N LEU A 107 -2.70 -6.84 9.67
CA LEU A 107 -2.89 -7.00 8.24
C LEU A 107 -3.65 -8.29 7.96
N LEU A 108 -4.81 -8.14 7.33
CA LEU A 108 -5.50 -9.22 6.63
C LEU A 108 -5.05 -9.23 5.17
N GLN A 109 -4.69 -10.39 4.64
CA GLN A 109 -4.40 -10.55 3.21
C GLN A 109 -5.13 -11.77 2.65
N ASP A 110 -5.32 -11.78 1.33
CA ASP A 110 -5.78 -12.96 0.61
C ASP A 110 -4.67 -14.00 0.42
N ASP A 111 -4.95 -15.01 -0.40
CA ASP A 111 -4.07 -16.12 -0.75
C ASP A 111 -3.00 -15.76 -1.80
N VAL A 112 -2.97 -14.52 -2.30
CA VAL A 112 -1.98 -14.07 -3.27
C VAL A 112 -0.76 -13.49 -2.55
N PRO A 113 0.45 -14.07 -2.71
CA PRO A 113 1.65 -13.53 -2.11
C PRO A 113 1.98 -12.12 -2.62
N GLY A 114 2.63 -11.32 -1.77
CA GLY A 114 3.06 -9.98 -2.17
C GLY A 114 3.78 -9.20 -1.07
N LEU A 115 3.53 -9.52 0.21
CA LEU A 115 4.27 -8.91 1.30
C LEU A 115 5.70 -9.46 1.38
N GLN A 116 6.67 -8.56 1.48
CA GLN A 116 8.06 -8.88 1.79
C GLN A 116 8.55 -8.03 2.96
N VAL A 117 9.34 -8.64 3.85
CA VAL A 117 9.98 -7.97 4.98
C VAL A 117 11.49 -8.03 4.83
N LEU A 118 12.20 -6.96 5.21
CA LEU A 118 13.65 -6.92 5.17
C LEU A 118 14.22 -7.58 6.43
N ARG A 119 14.95 -8.67 6.26
CA ARG A 119 15.61 -9.40 7.36
C ARG A 119 17.05 -9.68 6.97
N ASN A 120 18.00 -9.25 7.82
CA ASN A 120 19.44 -9.44 7.61
C ASN A 120 19.91 -8.97 6.21
N GLY A 121 19.42 -7.81 5.78
CA GLY A 121 19.75 -7.22 4.47
C GLY A 121 19.10 -7.90 3.26
N LYS A 122 18.21 -8.88 3.47
CA LYS A 122 17.53 -9.61 2.41
C LYS A 122 16.02 -9.47 2.53
N TRP A 123 15.35 -9.27 1.40
CA TRP A 123 13.89 -9.29 1.33
C TRP A 123 13.39 -10.73 1.44
N VAL A 124 12.52 -11.00 2.41
CA VAL A 124 11.94 -12.31 2.69
C VAL A 124 10.44 -12.24 2.44
N ALA A 125 9.91 -13.15 1.62
CA ALA A 125 8.48 -13.25 1.36
C ALA A 125 7.72 -13.76 2.58
N VAL A 126 6.58 -13.13 2.88
CA VAL A 126 5.64 -13.59 3.91
C VAL A 126 4.50 -14.32 3.20
N ASN A 127 4.57 -15.64 3.18
CA ASN A 127 3.59 -16.45 2.48
C ASN A 127 2.24 -16.41 3.21
N PRO A 128 1.11 -16.25 2.49
CA PRO A 128 -0.22 -16.31 3.08
C PRO A 128 -0.46 -17.64 3.80
N ILE A 129 -0.96 -17.56 5.03
CA ILE A 129 -1.44 -18.71 5.80
C ILE A 129 -2.96 -18.54 5.96
N PRO A 130 -3.79 -19.52 5.55
CA PRO A 130 -5.24 -19.41 5.67
C PRO A 130 -5.70 -19.09 7.10
N ASN A 131 -6.67 -18.18 7.23
CA ASN A 131 -7.28 -17.76 8.50
C ASN A 131 -6.31 -17.13 9.50
N THR A 132 -5.29 -16.41 9.04
CA THR A 132 -4.34 -15.70 9.90
C THR A 132 -4.34 -14.20 9.64
N PHE A 133 -3.87 -13.46 10.63
CA PHE A 133 -3.46 -12.07 10.47
C PHE A 133 -1.94 -11.98 10.57
N ILE A 134 -1.37 -11.03 9.85
CA ILE A 134 0.01 -10.62 10.06
C ILE A 134 0.00 -9.43 11.00
N VAL A 135 0.84 -9.48 12.02
CA VAL A 135 1.00 -8.36 12.96
C VAL A 135 2.43 -7.88 12.90
N ASN A 136 2.61 -6.58 12.68
CA ASN A 136 3.91 -5.92 12.79
C ASN A 136 3.81 -4.70 13.69
N ILE A 137 4.95 -4.35 14.27
CA ILE A 137 5.08 -3.15 15.08
C ILE A 137 5.49 -1.99 14.18
N GLY A 138 5.01 -0.80 14.54
CA GLY A 138 5.41 0.45 13.92
C GLY A 138 6.45 1.21 14.75
N ASP A 139 6.86 2.35 14.22
CA ASP A 139 7.91 3.21 14.74
C ASP A 139 7.62 3.67 16.17
N MET A 140 6.34 3.90 16.51
CA MET A 140 5.98 4.36 17.86
C MET A 140 6.28 3.29 18.91
N MET A 141 6.07 2.01 18.59
CA MET A 141 6.41 0.92 19.50
C MET A 141 7.92 0.75 19.65
N GLN A 142 8.69 0.96 18.58
CA GLN A 142 10.15 0.97 18.65
C GLN A 142 10.65 2.08 19.59
N VAL A 143 10.10 3.29 19.51
CA VAL A 143 10.45 4.40 20.39
C VAL A 143 10.08 4.11 21.85
N ILE A 144 8.84 3.66 22.10
CA ILE A 144 8.35 3.35 23.46
C ILE A 144 9.19 2.25 24.09
N SER A 145 9.57 1.23 23.31
CA SER A 145 10.38 0.11 23.79
C SER A 145 11.88 0.43 23.94
N ASN A 146 12.28 1.69 23.74
CA ASN A 146 13.67 2.14 23.75
C ASN A 146 14.56 1.26 22.85
N ASP A 147 14.09 1.03 21.62
CA ASP A 147 14.78 0.28 20.56
C ASP A 147 14.88 -1.25 20.79
N LYS A 148 14.20 -1.77 21.82
CA LYS A 148 14.11 -3.22 22.11
C LYS A 148 13.31 -3.98 21.06
N TYR A 149 12.24 -3.37 20.55
CA TYR A 149 11.49 -3.90 19.41
C TYR A 149 11.77 -3.05 18.17
N LYS A 150 11.93 -3.69 17.01
CA LYS A 150 12.28 -3.01 15.76
C LYS A 150 11.09 -2.91 14.81
N SER A 151 10.79 -1.69 14.38
CA SER A 151 9.97 -1.41 13.20
C SER A 151 10.76 -1.84 11.97
N VAL A 152 10.21 -2.77 11.19
CA VAL A 152 10.94 -3.44 10.11
C VAL A 152 10.50 -2.89 8.76
N LEU A 153 11.48 -2.62 7.89
CA LEU A 153 11.22 -2.28 6.49
C LEU A 153 10.45 -3.41 5.81
N HIS A 154 9.33 -3.07 5.21
CA HIS A 154 8.49 -4.00 4.47
C HIS A 154 7.98 -3.35 3.18
N ARG A 155 7.63 -4.17 2.19
CA ARG A 155 7.13 -3.73 0.88
C ARG A 155 6.07 -4.68 0.35
N ALA A 156 5.23 -4.19 -0.56
CA ALA A 156 4.32 -5.01 -1.33
C ALA A 156 4.78 -5.07 -2.80
N VAL A 157 5.11 -6.27 -3.27
CA VAL A 157 5.45 -6.51 -4.68
C VAL A 157 4.20 -6.87 -5.48
N VAL A 158 4.22 -6.59 -6.79
CA VAL A 158 3.15 -6.99 -7.72
C VAL A 158 3.51 -8.28 -8.44
N ASN A 159 2.54 -8.88 -9.11
CA ASN A 159 2.71 -10.03 -9.99
C ASN A 159 1.84 -9.86 -11.25
N CYS A 160 2.09 -10.65 -12.30
CA CYS A 160 1.34 -10.58 -13.56
C CYS A 160 0.16 -11.57 -13.66
N ASN A 161 -0.07 -12.40 -12.63
CA ASN A 161 -0.95 -13.55 -12.70
C ASN A 161 -2.30 -13.33 -12.01
N SER A 162 -2.31 -12.62 -10.88
CA SER A 162 -3.51 -12.51 -10.04
C SER A 162 -3.50 -11.22 -9.24
N GLU A 163 -4.67 -10.60 -9.07
CA GLU A 163 -4.83 -9.45 -8.20
C GLU A 163 -4.71 -9.84 -6.73
N ARG A 164 -3.97 -9.04 -5.97
CA ARG A 164 -3.82 -9.20 -4.52
C ARG A 164 -4.64 -8.14 -3.80
N ILE A 165 -5.39 -8.55 -2.79
CA ILE A 165 -6.09 -7.66 -1.85
C ILE A 165 -5.55 -7.86 -0.44
N SER A 166 -5.28 -6.75 0.24
CA SER A 166 -4.98 -6.74 1.67
C SER A 166 -5.61 -5.55 2.36
N ILE A 167 -5.98 -5.74 3.62
CA ILE A 167 -6.67 -4.77 4.47
C ILE A 167 -5.79 -4.55 5.71
N PRO A 168 -4.94 -3.52 5.72
CA PRO A 168 -4.21 -3.12 6.91
C PRO A 168 -5.12 -2.33 7.85
N THR A 169 -5.07 -2.67 9.14
CA THR A 169 -5.69 -1.89 10.21
C THR A 169 -4.59 -1.31 11.09
N PHE A 170 -4.50 0.02 11.15
CA PHE A 170 -3.46 0.73 11.87
C PHE A 170 -3.97 1.20 13.23
N TYR A 171 -3.29 0.78 14.30
CA TYR A 171 -3.51 1.32 15.65
C TYR A 171 -2.54 2.47 15.87
N CYS A 172 -3.03 3.70 15.80
CA CYS A 172 -2.25 4.92 15.93
C CYS A 172 -2.48 5.56 17.31
N PRO A 173 -1.46 6.18 17.92
CA PRO A 173 -1.66 7.06 19.07
C PRO A 173 -2.54 8.28 18.71
N SER A 174 -3.13 8.92 19.73
CA SER A 174 -3.77 10.22 19.56
C SER A 174 -2.74 11.27 19.09
N PRO A 175 -3.12 12.26 18.27
CA PRO A 175 -2.18 13.28 17.77
C PRO A 175 -1.41 14.02 18.87
N ASP A 176 -2.04 14.26 20.03
CA ASP A 176 -1.50 14.93 21.20
C ASP A 176 -0.71 14.00 22.14
N ALA A 177 -0.74 12.67 21.89
CA ALA A 177 -0.01 11.72 22.71
C ALA A 177 1.50 11.99 22.65
N VAL A 178 2.11 12.13 23.82
CA VAL A 178 3.56 12.29 23.96
C VAL A 178 4.20 10.90 23.92
N ILE A 179 5.01 10.67 22.89
CA ILE A 179 5.74 9.44 22.64
C ILE A 179 7.20 9.63 23.05
N GLY A 180 7.74 8.64 23.73
CA GLY A 180 9.13 8.57 24.17
C GLY A 180 9.42 7.23 24.84
N PRO A 181 10.68 6.94 25.18
CA PRO A 181 11.05 5.70 25.84
C PRO A 181 10.30 5.52 27.17
N ALA A 182 9.75 4.33 27.41
CA ALA A 182 9.11 4.02 28.68
C ALA A 182 10.15 4.12 29.82
N LYS A 183 9.78 4.78 30.92
CA LYS A 183 10.70 5.06 32.04
C LYS A 183 11.37 3.81 32.59
N ASP A 184 10.63 2.71 32.69
CA ASP A 184 11.12 1.42 33.20
C ASP A 184 12.12 0.73 32.26
N LEU A 185 12.25 1.22 31.01
CA LEU A 185 13.21 0.74 30.01
C LEU A 185 14.42 1.68 29.86
N ILE A 186 14.52 2.71 30.71
CA ILE A 186 15.64 3.64 30.76
C ILE A 186 16.45 3.34 32.03
N SER A 187 17.74 3.11 31.86
CA SER A 187 18.68 2.89 32.97
C SER A 187 20.03 3.53 32.65
N HIS A 188 20.96 3.45 33.60
CA HIS A 188 22.34 3.89 33.37
C HIS A 188 22.98 3.16 32.17
N ASP A 189 22.74 1.84 32.05
CA ASP A 189 23.34 1.00 31.02
C ASP A 189 22.55 1.02 29.70
N GLN A 190 21.29 1.46 29.74
CA GLN A 190 20.43 1.67 28.59
C GLN A 190 19.79 3.06 28.65
N PRO A 191 20.52 4.12 28.27
CA PRO A 191 19.99 5.48 28.28
C PRO A 191 18.84 5.64 27.26
N ALA A 192 18.09 6.73 27.39
CA ALA A 192 17.04 7.07 26.46
C ALA A 192 17.62 7.32 25.05
N MET A 193 17.29 6.46 24.09
CA MET A 193 17.76 6.59 22.71
C MET A 193 16.97 7.63 21.90
N TYR A 194 15.78 7.96 22.37
CA TYR A 194 14.85 8.87 21.71
C TYR A 194 14.45 9.99 22.66
N ARG A 195 14.27 11.20 22.09
CA ARG A 195 13.61 12.30 22.81
C ARG A 195 12.10 12.09 22.85
N ASN A 196 11.43 12.84 23.72
CA ASN A 196 9.97 12.93 23.70
C ASN A 196 9.50 13.85 22.56
N PHE A 197 8.38 13.49 21.95
CA PHE A 197 7.69 14.28 20.91
C PHE A 197 6.20 13.92 20.88
N THR A 198 5.35 14.76 20.29
CA THR A 198 3.94 14.39 20.07
C THR A 198 3.79 13.58 18.79
N TYR A 199 2.79 12.69 18.74
CA TYR A 199 2.53 11.91 17.53
C TYR A 199 2.26 12.80 16.31
N ALA A 200 1.56 13.92 16.49
CA ALA A 200 1.34 14.92 15.44
C ALA A 200 2.66 15.48 14.87
N GLU A 201 3.62 15.82 15.74
CA GLU A 201 4.93 16.33 15.33
C GLU A 201 5.69 15.31 14.46
N TYR A 202 5.62 14.02 14.84
CA TYR A 202 6.22 12.94 14.06
C TYR A 202 5.52 12.75 12.72
N PHE A 203 4.19 12.66 12.74
CA PHE A 203 3.38 12.36 11.56
C PHE A 203 3.49 13.44 10.49
N GLU A 204 3.53 14.72 10.88
CA GLU A 204 3.77 15.83 9.97
C GLU A 204 5.12 15.69 9.25
N LYS A 205 6.19 15.36 9.99
CA LYS A 205 7.52 15.14 9.41
C LYS A 205 7.57 13.90 8.52
N PHE A 206 6.93 12.81 8.93
CA PHE A 206 6.82 11.59 8.14
C PHE A 206 6.12 11.85 6.81
N TRP A 207 5.00 12.57 6.84
CA TRP A 207 4.23 12.91 5.64
C TRP A 207 4.99 13.86 4.71
N ASN A 208 5.66 14.87 5.26
CA ASN A 208 6.41 15.87 4.50
C ASN A 208 7.72 15.34 3.91
N ARG A 209 8.30 14.27 4.46
CA ARG A 209 9.46 13.60 3.84
C ARG A 209 9.13 12.96 2.50
N GLY A 210 7.86 12.66 2.23
CA GLY A 210 7.46 11.86 1.07
C GLY A 210 8.08 10.46 1.11
N LEU A 211 7.64 9.56 0.23
CA LEU A 211 8.29 8.26 0.01
C LEU A 211 9.60 8.45 -0.81
N ALA A 212 10.41 9.44 -0.46
CA ALA A 212 11.68 9.71 -1.09
C ALA A 212 12.77 8.83 -0.44
N ASN A 213 13.41 8.03 -1.29
CA ASN A 213 14.49 7.09 -1.02
C ASN A 213 15.50 7.52 0.06
#